data_AF-A0A9E1X3I3-F1
#
_entry.id   AF-A0A9E1X3I3-F1
#
_cell.length_a   1.000
_cell.length_b   1.000
_cell.length_c   1.000
_cell.angle_alpha   90.00
_cell.angle_beta   90.00
_cell.angle_gamma   90.00
#
_symmetry.space_group_name_H-M   'P 1'
#
loop_
_entity.id
_entity.type
_entity.pdbx_description
1 polymer ?
#
loop_
_entity_poly.entity_id
_entity_poly.type
_entity_poly.pdbx_seq_one_letter_code
_entity_poly.pdbx_strand_id
1 'polypeptide(L)' 'MSSNRTGVDKVVLAYSGGLDTSIILRWLEEEYDCEVVTFTADLGQGEELEPARTKAEAMGVSEIY' A
#
# COMPACT_ATOMS: atom_id res chain seq x y z
N MET A 1 27.83 13.71 -5.08
CA MET A 1 26.49 13.53 -5.68
C MET A 1 25.50 13.74 -4.56
N SER A 2 24.90 14.93 -4.48
CA SER A 2 23.89 15.24 -3.47
C SER A 2 22.59 15.47 -4.20
N SER A 3 21.71 14.49 -4.16
CA SER A 3 20.27 14.71 -4.28
C SER A 3 19.68 14.08 -3.05
N ASN A 4 19.52 14.92 -2.02
CA ASN A 4 18.72 14.64 -0.85
C ASN A 4 17.27 14.46 -1.31
N ARG A 5 16.93 13.30 -1.88
CA ARG A 5 15.56 12.80 -1.82
C ARG A 5 15.37 12.59 -0.33
N THR A 6 14.54 13.40 0.33
CA THR A 6 14.13 13.11 1.71
C THR A 6 13.73 11.64 1.72
N GLY A 7 14.55 10.80 2.36
CA GLY A 7 14.39 9.34 2.31
C GLY A 7 12.99 9.05 2.82
N VAL A 8 12.11 8.66 1.91
CA VAL A 8 10.78 8.22 2.30
C VAL A 8 11.02 6.83 2.84
N ASP A 9 11.09 6.69 4.15
CA ASP A 9 11.39 5.40 4.77
C ASP A 9 10.12 4.53 4.86
N LYS A 10 8.96 5.16 5.06
CA LYS A 10 7.66 4.48 5.25
C LYS A 10 6.49 5.30 4.69
N VAL A 11 5.58 4.63 4.00
CA VAL A 11 4.34 5.19 3.44
C VAL A 11 3.14 4.41 3.95
N VAL A 12 2.07 5.13 4.33
CA VAL A 12 0.76 4.53 4.58
C VAL A 12 -0.13 4.81 3.37
N LEU A 13 -0.59 3.76 2.70
CA LEU A 13 -1.44 3.82 1.52
C LEU A 13 -2.89 3.46 1.89
N ALA A 14 -3.82 4.38 1.63
CA ALA A 14 -5.24 4.05 1.61
C ALA A 14 -5.51 3.07 0.45
N TYR A 15 -5.80 1.82 0.78
CA TYR A 15 -5.84 0.71 -0.17
C TYR A 15 -7.26 0.15 -0.25
N SER A 16 -7.90 0.23 -1.42
CA SER A 16 -9.25 -0.30 -1.62
C SER A 16 -9.27 -1.74 -2.14
N GLY A 17 -8.11 -2.32 -2.49
CA GLY A 17 -8.06 -3.60 -3.20
C GLY A 17 -8.32 -3.52 -4.71
N GLY A 18 -8.54 -2.31 -5.24
CA GLY A 18 -8.70 -2.05 -6.67
C GLY A 18 -7.41 -2.24 -7.48
N LEU A 19 -7.55 -2.26 -8.81
CA LEU A 19 -6.39 -2.36 -9.72
C LEU A 19 -5.44 -1.17 -9.53
N ASP A 20 -5.99 0.04 -9.50
CA ASP A 20 -5.20 1.27 -9.41
C ASP A 20 -4.37 1.32 -8.12
N THR A 21 -5.00 1.05 -6.97
CA THR A 21 -4.29 1.05 -5.68
C THR A 21 -3.28 -0.08 -5.56
N SER A 22 -3.48 -1.19 -6.31
CA SER A 22 -2.51 -2.30 -6.34
C SER A 22 -1.27 -1.96 -7.17
N ILE A 23 -1.44 -1.25 -8.28
CA ILE A 23 -0.32 -0.76 -9.09
C ILE A 23 0.45 0.32 -8.32
N ILE A 24 -0.25 1.23 -7.65
CA ILE A 24 0.37 2.29 -6.84
C ILE A 24 1.22 1.71 -5.71
N LEU A 25 0.74 0.64 -5.04
CA LEU A 25 1.49 -0.03 -4.00
C LEU A 25 2.86 -0.51 -4.50
N ARG A 26 2.88 -1.25 -5.62
CA ARG A 26 4.12 -1.73 -6.23
C ARG A 26 5.03 -0.61 -6.69
N TRP A 27 4.45 0.43 -7.27
CA TRP A 27 5.21 1.59 -7.73
C TRP A 27 5.88 2.34 -6.56
N LEU A 28 5.21 2.47 -5.40
CA LEU A 28 5.80 3.09 -4.22
C LEU A 28 6.97 2.28 -3.65
N GLU A 29 6.85 0.95 -3.60
CA GLU A 29 7.95 0.07 -3.19
C GLU A 29 9.16 0.23 -4.12
N GLU A 30 8.96 0.20 -5.44
CA GLU A 30 10.05 0.24 -6.42
C GLU A 30 10.69 1.62 -6.58
N GLU A 31 9.90 2.70 -6.62
CA GLU A 31 10.42 4.05 -6.91
C GLU A 31 11.09 4.68 -5.68
N TYR A 32 10.59 4.36 -4.48
CA TYR A 32 11.07 4.96 -3.23
C TYR A 32 11.92 4.01 -2.38
N ASP A 33 11.99 2.72 -2.71
CA ASP A 33 12.70 1.69 -1.91
C ASP A 33 12.31 1.79 -0.42
N CYS A 34 11.00 1.86 -0.19
CA CYS A 34 10.42 2.21 1.10
C CYS A 34 9.42 1.17 1.59
N GLU A 35 9.20 1.15 2.91
CA GLU A 35 8.18 0.30 3.50
C GLU A 35 6.78 0.86 3.18
N VAL A 36 5.91 0.06 2.58
CA VAL A 36 4.51 0.46 2.33
C VAL A 36 3.59 -0.35 3.24
N VAL A 37 2.78 0.37 4.01
CA VAL A 37 1.71 -0.16 4.88
C VAL A 37 0.36 0.18 4.26
N THR A 38 -0.58 -0.75 4.23
CA THR A 38 -1.91 -0.50 3.69
C THR A 38 -2.93 -0.26 4.80
N PHE A 39 -3.85 0.67 4.55
CA PHE A 39 -5.01 0.93 5.39
C PHE A 39 -6.29 0.82 4.56
N THR A 40 -7.21 -0.03 4.98
CA THR A 40 -8.52 -0.21 4.34
C THR A 40 -9.62 0.05 5.37
N ALA A 41 -10.33 1.16 5.24
CA ALA A 41 -11.48 1.47 6.09
C ALA A 41 -12.78 0.89 5.50
N ASP A 42 -13.57 0.21 6.32
CA ASP A 42 -14.96 -0.13 5.95
C ASP A 42 -15.85 1.09 6.11
N LEU A 43 -16.35 1.61 5.00
CA LEU A 43 -17.26 2.75 4.96
C LEU A 43 -18.73 2.31 4.78
N GLY A 44 -19.04 1.05 5.05
CA GLY A 44 -20.38 0.48 4.96
C GLY A 44 -20.63 -0.34 3.70
N GLN A 45 -19.57 -0.75 3.00
CA GLN A 45 -19.66 -1.54 1.77
C GLN A 45 -19.45 -3.04 2.03
N GLY A 46 -19.01 -3.44 3.24
CA GLY A 46 -19.13 -4.78 3.84
C GLY A 46 -18.33 -5.93 3.19
N GLU A 47 -18.10 -5.92 1.88
CA GLU A 47 -17.53 -7.04 1.12
C GLU A 47 -16.12 -6.78 0.56
N GLU A 48 -15.60 -5.55 0.63
CA GLU A 48 -14.31 -5.19 0.01
C GLU A 48 -13.08 -5.43 0.91
N LEU A 49 -13.26 -5.52 2.23
CA LEU A 49 -12.16 -5.66 3.19
C LEU A 49 -11.35 -6.95 3.02
N GLU A 50 -12.03 -8.10 2.98
CA GLU A 50 -11.35 -9.41 2.91
C GLU A 50 -10.62 -9.62 1.57
N PRO A 51 -11.20 -9.28 0.40
CA PRO A 51 -10.49 -9.30 -0.87
C PRO A 51 -9.30 -8.33 -0.91
N ALA A 52 -9.43 -7.13 -0.32
CA ALA A 52 -8.33 -6.17 -0.24
C ALA A 52 -7.18 -6.72 0.62
N ARG A 53 -7.47 -7.24 1.83
CA ARG A 53 -6.46 -7.85 2.70
C ARG A 53 -5.72 -8.97 2.00
N THR A 54 -6.45 -9.91 1.38
CA THR A 54 -5.85 -11.06 0.66
C THR A 54 -4.91 -10.60 -0.46
N LYS A 55 -5.27 -9.53 -1.19
CA LYS A 55 -4.39 -8.97 -2.23
C LYS A 55 -3.15 -8.30 -1.63
N ALA A 56 -3.31 -7.53 -0.55
CA ALA A 56 -2.18 -6.89 0.12
C ALA A 56 -1.20 -7.93 0.69
N GLU A 57 -1.70 -9.00 1.31
CA GLU A 57 -0.88 -10.14 1.78
C GLU A 57 -0.12 -10.80 0.62
N ALA A 58 -0.80 -11.07 -0.51
CA ALA A 58 -0.17 -11.61 -1.71
C ALA A 58 0.90 -10.68 -2.30
N MET A 59 0.83 -9.38 -1.99
CA MET A 59 1.83 -8.41 -2.41
C MET A 59 3.00 -8.24 -1.43
N GLY A 60 2.94 -8.85 -0.24
CA GLY A 60 4.05 -8.84 0.72
C GLY A 60 4.12 -7.58 1.58
N VAL A 61 2.99 -6.89 1.76
CA VAL A 61 2.86 -5.70 2.60
C VAL A 61 3.25 -6.03 4.05
N SER A 62 3.99 -5.12 4.70
CA SER A 62 4.52 -5.34 6.06
C SER A 62 3.42 -5.37 7.13
N GLU A 63 2.44 -4.48 7.01
CA GLU A 63 1.33 -4.34 7.95
C GLU A 63 0.05 -3.94 7.21
N ILE A 64 -1.09 -4.49 7.62
CA ILE A 64 -2.41 -4.24 7.02
C ILE A 64 -3.37 -3.84 8.14
N TYR A 65 -4.00 -2.67 7.99
CA TYR A 65 -4.89 -2.06 8.99
C TYR A 65 -6.29 -1.80 8.46
#